data_AF-A0A2V7J0Z6-F1
#
_entry.id   AF-A0A2V7J0Z6-F1
#
_cell.length_a   1.000
_cell.length_b   1.000
_cell.length_c   1.000
_cell.angle_alpha   90.00
_cell.angle_beta   90.00
_cell.angle_gamma   90.00
#
_symmetry.space_group_name_H-M   'P 1'
#
loop_
_entity.id
_entity.type
_entity.pdbx_description
1 polymer ?
#
loop_
_entity_poly.entity_id
_entity_poly.type
_entity_poly.pdbx_seq_one_letter_code
_entity_poly.pdbx_strand_id
1 'polypeptide(L)'
;MRATRLALATLFGAVTVVVLSCGEPSPVGVAPPVPPRQALLGTSLLQGSGLLTCSPLAYDSVTATIGPDGGTIRVGPHALAVPAGALAVPTTITAVVPSDTVNVVRFQPEGLQFDRAVDLTLSYANCNLVGSLAPKHIVYTTDALQILEYLSTVDDLFTQTVTGELQHFSDYAIAW
;
A
#
# COMPACT_ATOMS: atom_id res chain seq x y z
N MET A 1 2.36 22.15 -53.59
CA MET A 1 2.22 23.53 -53.08
C MET A 1 0.77 23.73 -52.65
N ARG A 2 0.53 24.00 -51.37
CA ARG A 2 -0.79 24.16 -50.76
C ARG A 2 -1.42 25.50 -51.15
N ALA A 3 -2.72 25.45 -51.43
CA ALA A 3 -3.65 26.57 -51.50
C ALA A 3 -3.57 27.42 -50.20
N THR A 4 -3.97 28.69 -50.14
CA THR A 4 -5.35 29.15 -50.34
C THR A 4 -5.34 30.67 -50.20
N ARG A 5 -6.12 31.38 -51.03
CA ARG A 5 -6.38 32.82 -50.88
C ARG A 5 -7.88 33.04 -50.74
N LEU A 6 -8.23 33.78 -49.70
CA LEU A 6 -9.22 34.88 -49.60
C LEU A 6 -10.65 34.61 -50.11
N ALA A 7 -11.73 35.16 -49.55
CA ALA A 7 -11.99 36.00 -48.39
C ALA A 7 -13.51 36.31 -48.40
N LEU A 8 -13.94 36.96 -47.31
CA LEU A 8 -15.04 37.95 -47.25
C LEU A 8 -16.47 37.45 -47.54
N ALA A 9 -17.33 37.34 -46.53
CA ALA A 9 -18.08 38.42 -45.86
C ALA A 9 -19.33 38.89 -46.63
N THR A 10 -20.45 38.96 -45.90
CA THR A 10 -21.55 39.97 -45.90
C THR A 10 -22.88 39.28 -45.54
N LEU A 11 -23.55 39.56 -44.41
CA LEU A 11 -24.32 40.74 -43.94
C LEU A 11 -25.83 40.68 -44.27
N PHE A 12 -26.62 41.05 -43.26
CA PHE A 12 -28.05 41.44 -43.24
C PHE A 12 -29.16 40.38 -43.16
N GLY A 13 -30.11 40.63 -42.24
CA GLY A 13 -31.52 40.26 -42.43
C GLY A 13 -32.26 39.88 -41.15
N ALA A 14 -32.92 40.85 -40.52
CA ALA A 14 -33.86 40.63 -39.43
C ALA A 14 -35.21 40.09 -39.95
N VAL A 15 -35.76 39.03 -39.35
CA VAL A 15 -37.21 38.71 -39.40
C VAL A 15 -37.61 37.94 -38.14
N THR A 16 -38.49 38.53 -37.34
CA THR A 16 -39.33 37.88 -36.32
C THR A 16 -40.35 36.95 -36.99
N VAL A 17 -40.69 35.79 -36.41
CA VAL A 17 -42.06 35.22 -36.36
C VAL A 17 -42.10 33.80 -35.73
N VAL A 18 -42.96 33.70 -34.71
CA VAL A 18 -43.88 32.60 -34.34
C VAL A 18 -43.39 31.38 -33.56
N VAL A 19 -44.14 31.19 -32.46
CA VAL A 19 -44.16 30.12 -31.48
C VAL A 19 -44.55 28.79 -32.12
N LEU A 20 -43.71 27.76 -31.94
CA LEU A 20 -44.13 26.37 -32.04
C LEU A 20 -43.65 25.64 -30.79
N SER A 21 -44.61 25.41 -29.90
CA SER A 21 -44.54 24.48 -28.78
C SER A 21 -44.20 23.08 -29.29
N CYS A 22 -42.99 22.61 -29.03
CA CYS A 22 -42.67 21.20 -29.00
C CYS A 22 -42.24 20.88 -27.57
N GLY A 23 -43.09 20.16 -26.83
CA GLY A 23 -42.77 19.71 -25.49
C GLY A 23 -41.54 18.80 -25.51
N GLU A 24 -40.53 19.13 -24.72
CA GLU A 24 -39.46 18.20 -24.40
C GLU A 24 -40.02 17.03 -23.58
N PRO A 25 -39.81 15.78 -23.99
CA PRO A 25 -39.90 14.67 -23.05
C PRO A 25 -38.74 14.80 -22.06
N SER A 26 -39.06 14.95 -20.78
CA SER A 26 -38.09 14.83 -19.69
C SER A 26 -37.29 13.52 -19.86
N PRO A 27 -35.94 13.53 -19.74
CA PRO A 27 -35.20 12.30 -19.73
C PRO A 27 -35.62 11.48 -18.51
N VAL A 28 -36.17 10.29 -18.75
CA VAL A 28 -36.41 9.31 -17.70
C VAL A 28 -35.02 8.88 -17.23
N GLY A 29 -34.59 9.44 -16.09
CA GLY A 29 -33.38 8.99 -15.43
C GLY A 29 -33.55 7.50 -15.11
N VAL A 30 -32.81 6.65 -15.82
CA VAL A 30 -32.70 5.24 -15.45
C VAL A 30 -32.03 5.23 -14.07
N ALA A 31 -32.77 4.83 -13.03
CA ALA A 31 -32.19 4.66 -11.72
C ALA A 31 -30.98 3.72 -11.85
N PRO A 32 -29.79 4.08 -11.33
CA PRO A 32 -28.67 3.15 -11.34
C PRO A 32 -29.07 1.88 -10.59
N PRO A 33 -28.64 0.69 -11.05
CA PRO A 33 -28.94 -0.55 -10.36
C PRO A 33 -28.36 -0.46 -8.94
N VAL A 34 -29.25 -0.49 -7.95
CA VAL A 34 -28.86 -0.58 -6.54
C VAL A 34 -28.14 -1.92 -6.38
N PRO A 35 -26.84 -1.95 -6.01
CA PRO A 35 -26.17 -3.21 -5.76
C PRO A 35 -26.89 -3.93 -4.62
N PRO A 36 -27.12 -5.24 -4.71
CA PRO A 36 -27.72 -5.98 -3.61
C PRO A 36 -26.84 -5.77 -2.38
N ARG A 37 -27.42 -5.24 -1.31
CA ARG A 37 -26.84 -5.28 0.03
C ARG A 37 -26.75 -6.75 0.41
N GLN A 38 -25.62 -7.37 0.07
CA GLN A 38 -25.32 -8.71 0.53
C GLN A 38 -25.19 -8.62 2.05
N ALA A 39 -26.16 -9.23 2.71
CA ALA A 39 -26.13 -9.44 4.15
C ALA A 39 -24.79 -10.08 4.50
N LEU A 40 -24.03 -9.40 5.35
CA LEU A 40 -22.81 -9.87 5.98
C LEU A 40 -23.14 -11.07 6.87
N LEU A 41 -23.38 -12.23 6.26
CA LEU A 41 -23.10 -13.51 6.87
C LEU A 41 -21.67 -13.86 6.47
N GLY A 42 -20.74 -13.07 7.02
CA GLY A 42 -19.32 -13.28 6.88
C GLY A 42 -18.92 -14.52 7.66
N THR A 43 -18.97 -15.67 7.02
CA THR A 43 -18.12 -16.80 7.36
C THR A 43 -16.68 -16.46 6.98
N SER A 44 -16.06 -15.53 7.70
CA SER A 44 -14.60 -15.42 7.79
C SER A 44 -14.23 -15.79 9.22
N LEU A 45 -14.33 -17.09 9.48
CA LEU A 45 -13.83 -17.69 10.70
C LEU A 45 -12.37 -18.04 10.41
N LEU A 46 -11.44 -17.48 11.21
CA LEU A 46 -10.04 -17.93 11.44
C LEU A 46 -8.87 -17.15 10.81
N GLN A 47 -9.04 -15.90 10.39
CA GLN A 47 -7.91 -14.96 10.35
C GLN A 47 -8.32 -13.75 11.18
N GLY A 48 -7.54 -13.38 12.19
CA GLY A 48 -7.75 -12.07 12.80
C GLY A 48 -7.53 -11.08 11.67
N SER A 49 -8.57 -10.42 11.20
CA SER A 49 -8.43 -9.56 10.02
C SER A 49 -8.10 -8.16 10.50
N GLY A 50 -6.88 -7.71 10.19
CA GLY A 50 -6.47 -6.33 10.42
C GLY A 50 -5.08 -6.19 10.99
N LEU A 51 -4.59 -4.96 10.91
CA LEU A 51 -3.30 -4.57 11.47
C LEU A 51 -3.28 -4.76 12.98
N LEU A 52 -2.13 -5.19 13.49
CA LEU A 52 -1.90 -5.37 14.90
C LEU A 52 -1.72 -4.01 15.57
N THR A 53 -2.59 -3.68 16.52
CA THR A 53 -2.47 -2.44 17.31
C THR A 53 -1.41 -2.59 18.39
N CYS A 54 -0.53 -1.60 18.45
CA CYS A 54 0.62 -1.56 19.33
C CYS A 54 0.75 -0.22 20.05
N SER A 55 1.49 -0.24 21.16
CA SER A 55 1.91 0.99 21.82
C SER A 55 2.99 1.68 20.97
N PRO A 56 2.94 3.00 20.73
CA PRO A 56 3.89 3.64 19.83
C PRO A 56 5.36 3.44 20.23
N LEU A 57 6.18 3.10 19.25
CA LEU A 57 7.64 3.10 19.36
C LEU A 57 8.19 4.52 19.18
N ALA A 58 9.40 4.77 19.68
CA ALA A 58 10.12 5.99 19.32
C ALA A 58 10.46 5.98 17.83
N TYR A 59 10.42 7.15 17.18
CA TYR A 59 10.90 7.28 15.82
C TYR A 59 12.37 6.86 15.74
N ASP A 60 12.71 6.01 14.78
CA ASP A 60 14.08 5.61 14.49
C ASP A 60 14.31 5.51 12.99
N SER A 61 15.54 5.80 12.55
CA SER A 61 15.93 5.67 11.14
C SER A 61 17.41 5.35 11.01
N VAL A 62 17.72 4.40 10.14
CA VAL A 62 19.09 3.96 9.86
C VAL A 62 19.31 3.93 8.36
N THR A 63 20.42 4.51 7.91
CA THR A 63 20.90 4.44 6.53
C THR A 63 22.20 3.66 6.47
N ALA A 64 22.27 2.66 5.59
CA ALA A 64 23.45 1.84 5.38
C ALA A 64 23.63 1.48 3.90
N THR A 65 24.87 1.33 3.44
CA THR A 65 25.15 0.80 2.11
C THR A 65 25.42 -0.69 2.21
N ILE A 66 24.59 -1.50 1.55
CA ILE A 66 24.71 -2.97 1.50
C ILE A 66 25.15 -3.39 0.10
N GLY A 67 26.21 -4.19 0.02
CA GLY A 67 26.75 -4.70 -1.24
C GLY A 67 26.45 -6.19 -1.48
N PRO A 68 27.11 -6.80 -2.47
CA PRO A 68 26.91 -8.20 -2.82
C PRO A 68 27.22 -9.20 -1.70
N ASP A 69 28.07 -8.81 -0.74
CA ASP A 69 28.38 -9.64 0.43
C ASP A 69 27.19 -9.76 1.41
N GLY A 70 26.14 -8.96 1.22
CA GLY A 70 24.99 -8.90 2.12
C GLY A 70 25.29 -8.09 3.38
N GLY A 71 24.43 -8.24 4.39
CA GLY A 71 24.57 -7.56 5.67
C GLY A 71 23.28 -7.56 6.48
N THR A 72 23.27 -6.80 7.56
CA THR A 72 22.09 -6.64 8.41
C THR A 72 21.89 -5.18 8.76
N ILE A 73 20.66 -4.70 8.61
CA ILE A 73 20.22 -3.38 9.06
C ILE A 73 19.31 -3.59 10.27
N ARG A 74 19.60 -2.91 11.38
CA ARG A 74 18.76 -2.90 12.58
C ARG A 74 18.20 -1.49 12.76
N VAL A 75 16.90 -1.38 12.97
CA VAL A 75 16.19 -0.11 13.22
C VAL A 75 15.15 -0.34 14.30
N GLY A 76 15.26 0.37 15.41
CA GLY A 76 14.49 0.10 16.61
C GLY A 76 14.58 -1.39 17.03
N PRO A 77 13.43 -2.05 17.28
CA PRO A 77 13.39 -3.48 17.61
C PRO A 77 13.32 -4.39 16.37
N HIS A 78 13.47 -3.85 15.15
CA HIS A 78 13.33 -4.57 13.90
C HIS A 78 14.68 -4.82 13.23
N ALA A 79 14.74 -5.83 12.37
CA ALA A 79 15.95 -6.16 11.62
C ALA A 79 15.63 -6.62 10.20
N LEU A 80 16.44 -6.19 9.24
CA LEU A 80 16.47 -6.68 7.87
C LEU A 80 17.80 -7.40 7.64
N ALA A 81 17.75 -8.69 7.35
CA ALA A 81 18.91 -9.49 6.97
C ALA A 81 18.93 -9.67 5.45
N VAL A 82 19.97 -9.12 4.81
CA VAL A 82 20.21 -9.22 3.37
C VAL A 82 21.27 -10.29 3.16
N PRO A 83 20.95 -11.47 2.60
CA PRO A 83 21.94 -12.52 2.36
C PRO A 83 22.88 -12.10 1.22
N ALA A 84 24.05 -12.74 1.19
CA ALA A 84 24.99 -12.57 0.08
C ALA A 84 24.32 -12.91 -1.26
N GLY A 85 24.57 -12.08 -2.26
CA GLY A 85 24.00 -12.19 -3.61
C GLY A 85 22.56 -11.70 -3.75
N ALA A 86 21.92 -11.15 -2.72
CA ALA A 86 20.60 -10.52 -2.87
C ALA A 86 20.65 -9.18 -3.63
N LEU A 87 21.82 -8.53 -3.64
CA LEU A 87 22.07 -7.28 -4.38
C LEU A 87 23.32 -7.46 -5.26
N ALA A 88 23.19 -7.15 -6.55
CA ALA A 88 24.32 -7.22 -7.48
C ALA A 88 25.34 -6.08 -7.30
N VAL A 89 24.92 -4.94 -6.73
CA VAL A 89 25.76 -3.74 -6.55
C VAL A 89 25.54 -3.09 -5.18
N PRO A 90 26.53 -2.37 -4.64
CA PRO A 90 26.35 -1.56 -3.44
C PRO A 90 25.16 -0.61 -3.56
N THR A 91 24.19 -0.77 -2.67
CA THR A 91 22.94 0.01 -2.65
C THR A 91 22.80 0.68 -1.29
N THR A 92 22.54 1.99 -1.29
CA THR A 92 22.23 2.73 -0.06
C THR A 92 20.77 2.52 0.29
N ILE A 93 20.53 2.00 1.49
CA ILE A 93 19.23 1.60 2.00
C ILE A 93 18.94 2.41 3.24
N THR A 94 17.73 2.97 3.32
CA THR A 94 17.23 3.63 4.53
C THR A 94 16.05 2.85 5.07
N ALA A 95 16.10 2.49 6.35
CA ALA A 95 14.98 1.91 7.08
C ALA A 95 14.43 2.95 8.08
N VAL A 96 13.12 3.08 8.18
CA VAL A 96 12.45 4.04 9.05
C VAL A 96 11.36 3.35 9.86
N VAL A 97 11.36 3.57 11.17
CA VAL A 97 10.30 3.21 12.10
C VAL A 97 9.58 4.49 12.52
N PRO A 98 8.39 4.78 11.98
CA PRO A 98 7.60 5.91 12.45
C PRO A 98 7.04 5.64 13.86
N SER A 99 6.80 6.73 14.60
CA SER A 99 6.07 6.65 15.88
C SER A 99 4.57 6.60 15.61
N ASP A 100 4.01 5.39 15.49
CA ASP A 100 2.58 5.15 15.24
C ASP A 100 2.04 4.00 16.11
N THR A 101 0.73 3.79 16.08
CA THR A 101 -0.01 2.72 16.76
C THR A 101 0.05 1.37 16.06
N VAL A 102 0.78 1.27 14.94
CA VAL A 102 1.07 0.03 14.23
C VAL A 102 2.57 -0.05 14.05
N ASN A 103 3.15 -1.23 14.28
CA ASN A 103 4.57 -1.45 13.99
C ASN A 103 4.76 -1.55 12.48
N VAL A 104 5.32 -0.48 11.90
CA VAL A 104 5.62 -0.35 10.48
C VAL A 104 7.12 -0.14 10.30
N VAL A 105 7.70 -0.72 9.26
CA VAL A 105 9.03 -0.35 8.77
C VAL A 105 8.93 0.06 7.32
N ARG A 106 9.44 1.25 7.03
CA ARG A 106 9.52 1.80 5.66
C ARG A 106 10.92 1.65 5.12
N PHE A 107 11.05 1.09 3.92
CA PHE A 107 12.35 0.93 3.26
C PHE A 107 12.47 1.81 2.02
N GLN A 108 13.63 2.44 1.89
CA GLN A 108 14.02 3.20 0.70
C GLN A 108 15.34 2.63 0.14
N PRO A 109 15.53 2.67 -1.19
CA PRO A 109 14.61 3.20 -2.19
C PRO A 109 13.39 2.28 -2.42
N GLU A 110 12.21 2.89 -2.58
CA GLU A 110 10.98 2.15 -2.86
C GLU A 110 11.09 1.34 -4.15
N GLY A 111 10.53 0.13 -4.14
CA GLY A 111 10.50 -0.74 -5.31
C GLY A 111 11.85 -1.37 -5.69
N LEU A 112 12.90 -1.19 -4.89
CA LEU A 112 14.13 -1.97 -5.04
C LEU A 112 13.78 -3.45 -5.02
N GLN A 113 14.15 -4.21 -6.07
CA GLN A 113 13.95 -5.65 -6.13
C GLN A 113 15.24 -6.37 -5.78
N PHE A 114 15.12 -7.52 -5.12
CA PHE A 114 16.25 -8.36 -4.77
C PHE A 114 16.39 -9.56 -5.71
N ASP A 115 17.63 -9.91 -6.03
CA ASP A 115 17.95 -11.12 -6.81
C ASP A 115 17.72 -12.40 -5.99
N ARG A 116 17.67 -12.27 -4.66
CA ARG A 116 17.32 -13.31 -3.69
C ARG A 116 16.50 -12.69 -2.58
N ALA A 117 15.48 -13.41 -2.10
CA ALA A 117 14.68 -12.97 -0.97
C ALA A 117 15.56 -12.59 0.25
N VAL A 118 15.15 -11.53 0.93
CA VAL A 118 15.76 -11.06 2.18
C VAL A 118 14.82 -11.35 3.33
N ASP A 119 15.31 -11.38 4.57
CA ASP A 119 14.47 -11.65 5.74
C ASP A 119 14.21 -10.37 6.53
N LEU A 120 12.95 -10.04 6.77
CA LEU A 120 12.52 -8.98 7.69
C LEU A 120 11.98 -9.62 8.96
N THR A 121 12.58 -9.27 10.10
CA THR A 121 12.07 -9.61 11.41
C THR A 121 11.46 -8.37 12.06
N LEU A 122 10.17 -8.44 12.37
CA LEU A 122 9.45 -7.41 13.11
C LEU A 122 9.12 -7.87 14.52
N SER A 123 9.50 -7.10 15.54
CA SER A 123 9.01 -7.32 16.90
C SER A 123 7.59 -6.79 17.07
N TYR A 124 6.78 -7.51 17.84
CA TYR A 124 5.48 -7.08 18.33
C TYR A 124 5.41 -7.08 19.87
N ALA A 125 6.55 -7.04 20.56
CA ALA A 125 6.61 -7.06 22.03
C ALA A 125 5.86 -5.88 22.69
N ASN A 126 5.71 -4.76 21.98
CA ASN A 126 4.96 -3.57 22.39
C ASN A 126 3.46 -3.63 22.03
N CYS A 127 2.97 -4.75 21.50
CA CYS A 127 1.61 -4.87 20.99
C CYS A 127 0.65 -5.50 22.00
N ASN A 128 -0.64 -5.13 21.90
CA ASN A 128 -1.67 -5.69 22.75
C ASN A 128 -2.17 -7.02 22.18
N LEU A 129 -1.80 -8.13 22.83
CA LEU A 129 -2.18 -9.48 22.40
C LEU A 129 -3.40 -10.05 23.16
N VAL A 130 -4.08 -9.22 23.97
CA VAL A 130 -5.10 -9.71 24.92
C VAL A 130 -6.20 -10.50 24.20
N GLY A 131 -6.34 -11.76 24.62
CA GLY A 131 -7.42 -12.64 24.18
C GLY A 131 -7.23 -13.32 22.83
N SER A 132 -6.07 -13.19 22.18
CA SER A 132 -5.81 -13.80 20.86
C SER A 132 -4.48 -14.54 20.81
N LEU A 133 -4.54 -15.79 20.33
CA LEU A 133 -3.39 -16.61 19.95
C LEU A 133 -3.26 -16.71 18.42
N ALA A 134 -3.94 -15.83 17.68
CA ALA A 134 -3.81 -15.81 16.23
C ALA A 134 -2.34 -15.56 15.84
N PRO A 135 -1.85 -16.29 14.81
CA PRO A 135 -0.50 -16.12 14.31
C PRO A 135 -0.34 -14.71 13.71
N LYS A 136 0.86 -14.16 13.79
CA LYS A 136 1.13 -12.83 13.24
C LYS A 136 1.74 -12.98 11.86
N HIS A 137 1.36 -12.04 11.01
CA HIS A 137 1.83 -11.98 9.64
C HIS A 137 2.48 -10.63 9.37
N ILE A 138 3.50 -10.65 8.52
CA ILE A 138 3.99 -9.42 7.90
C ILE A 138 3.11 -9.17 6.68
N VAL A 139 2.67 -7.93 6.53
CA VAL A 139 1.87 -7.48 5.41
C VAL A 139 2.58 -6.35 4.67
N TYR A 140 2.48 -6.38 3.35
CA TYR A 140 2.82 -5.25 2.50
C TYR A 140 1.63 -4.27 2.53
N THR A 141 1.92 -2.99 2.78
CA THR A 141 0.91 -1.93 2.89
C THR A 141 1.20 -0.73 2.01
N THR A 142 0.19 0.08 1.76
CA THR A 142 0.37 1.48 1.32
C THR A 142 0.80 2.36 2.49
N ASP A 143 1.22 3.60 2.21
CA ASP A 143 1.52 4.63 3.24
C ASP A 143 0.34 4.91 4.18
N ALA A 144 -0.89 4.68 3.70
CA ALA A 144 -2.14 4.81 4.45
C ALA A 144 -2.51 3.53 5.23
N LEU A 145 -1.60 2.55 5.29
CA LEU A 145 -1.74 1.27 5.98
C LEU A 145 -2.87 0.39 5.43
N GLN A 146 -3.20 0.54 4.15
CA GLN A 146 -4.06 -0.43 3.48
C GLN A 146 -3.24 -1.69 3.19
N ILE A 147 -3.70 -2.85 3.67
CA ILE A 147 -3.06 -4.15 3.39
C ILE A 147 -3.24 -4.48 1.91
N LEU A 148 -2.12 -4.72 1.23
CA LEU A 148 -2.07 -5.14 -0.17
C LEU A 148 -1.83 -6.65 -0.29
N GLU A 149 -0.95 -7.19 0.55
CA GLU A 149 -0.55 -8.61 0.50
C GLU A 149 -0.10 -9.11 1.87
N TYR A 150 -0.37 -10.39 2.17
CA TYR A 150 0.20 -11.11 3.32
C TYR A 150 1.41 -11.91 2.86
N LEU A 151 2.53 -11.76 3.55
CA LEU A 151 3.75 -12.50 3.24
C LEU A 151 3.71 -13.88 3.92
N SER A 152 4.51 -14.81 3.37
CA SER A 152 4.81 -16.05 4.06
C SER A 152 5.70 -15.74 5.28
N THR A 153 5.20 -16.02 6.47
CA THR A 153 5.87 -15.66 7.73
C THR A 153 5.96 -16.79 8.73
N VAL A 154 6.91 -16.65 9.64
CA VAL A 154 7.07 -17.48 10.84
C VAL A 154 6.91 -16.58 12.06
N ASP A 155 5.91 -16.88 12.88
CA ASP A 155 5.63 -16.19 14.14
C ASP A 155 6.30 -16.93 15.31
N ASP A 156 7.19 -16.24 16.03
CA ASP A 156 7.85 -16.71 17.25
C ASP A 156 7.24 -16.02 18.47
N LEU A 157 6.36 -16.75 19.15
CA LEU A 157 5.67 -16.29 20.36
C LEU A 157 6.61 -16.11 21.58
N PHE A 158 7.77 -16.77 21.60
CA PHE A 158 8.72 -16.66 22.72
C PHE A 158 9.51 -15.36 22.64
N THR A 159 9.98 -15.01 21.46
CA THR A 159 10.73 -13.75 21.23
C THR A 159 9.81 -12.58 20.89
N GLN A 160 8.52 -12.85 20.67
CA GLN A 160 7.52 -11.88 20.21
C GLN A 160 7.94 -11.20 18.91
N THR A 161 8.35 -12.02 17.94
CA THR A 161 8.78 -11.56 16.62
C THR A 161 8.09 -12.34 15.51
N VAL A 162 7.88 -11.68 14.38
CA VAL A 162 7.43 -12.32 13.13
C VAL A 162 8.52 -12.09 12.08
N THR A 163 8.90 -13.14 11.38
CA THR A 163 9.90 -13.07 10.30
C THR A 163 9.26 -13.47 8.97
N GLY A 164 9.53 -12.71 7.91
CA GLY A 164 9.01 -12.97 6.57
C GLY A 164 10.02 -12.61 5.48
N GLU A 165 9.86 -13.27 4.34
CA GLU A 165 10.71 -13.08 3.17
C GLU A 165 10.20 -11.93 2.29
N LEU A 166 11.09 -11.01 1.88
CA LEU A 166 10.77 -9.89 0.99
C LEU A 166 11.50 -10.03 -0.33
N GLN A 167 10.79 -9.73 -1.42
CA GLN A 167 11.35 -9.66 -2.77
C GLN A 167 11.61 -8.23 -3.23
N HIS A 168 11.03 -7.24 -2.54
CA HIS A 168 11.25 -5.84 -2.85
C HIS A 168 11.14 -4.95 -1.60
N PHE A 169 11.46 -3.67 -1.76
CA PHE A 169 11.24 -2.65 -0.73
C PHE A 169 9.93 -1.91 -0.88
N SER A 170 9.32 -1.64 0.27
CA SER A 170 8.10 -0.87 0.46
C SER A 170 7.84 -0.64 1.97
N ASP A 171 6.59 -0.39 2.33
CA ASP A 171 6.09 -0.30 3.70
C ASP A 171 5.56 -1.65 4.17
N TYR A 172 6.08 -2.14 5.29
CA TYR A 172 5.67 -3.42 5.88
C TYR A 172 5.18 -3.24 7.30
N ALA A 173 4.08 -3.91 7.63
CA ALA A 173 3.45 -3.84 8.94
C ALA A 173 3.15 -5.25 9.49
N ILE A 174 2.70 -5.31 10.74
CA ILE A 174 2.24 -6.56 11.37
C ILE A 174 0.71 -6.63 11.36
N ALA A 175 0.16 -7.79 11.00
CA ALA A 175 -1.27 -8.13 11.06
C ALA A 175 -1.50 -9.44 11.83
N TRP A 176 -2.78 -9.71 12.12
CA TRP A 176 -3.28 -10.94 12.75
C TRP A 176 -3.55 -12.08 11.76
#